data_AF-D7KZY4-F1
#
_entry.id   AF-D7KZY4-F1
#
_cell.length_a   1.000
_cell.length_b   1.000
_cell.length_c   1.000
_cell.angle_alpha   90.00
_cell.angle_beta   90.00
_cell.angle_gamma   90.00
#
_symmetry.space_group_name_H-M   'P 1'
#
loop_
_entity.id
_entity.type
_entity.pdbx_description
1 polymer ?
#
loop_
_entity_poly.entity_id
_entity_poly.type
_entity_poly.pdbx_seq_one_letter_code
_entity_poly.pdbx_strand_id
1 'polypeptide(L)'
;MAAFISVDFQNCFIFIFLCLFSIVCYSIFFKKPKDSRGCNLPPSPPSLPIIGHLHLLLSSLSHKSLQKISSKYGPLLHLRIFNVPIILVSSASVELFVGGTDTSVQTTQWTMAEIINKPDVLVRLREEIDSVVGTSRLIQETDIPNLPYLQAVVKEGLRLHPPFPLLTRKFEERCEIKGFYIPEKTFLVINAYAWMRDPDSWEDPNEFKPERFLGSSRLGQEDERDEAQKYIPFGGGRRGCPGSNLASIFIGTAIGVMVQCFDWGIKGDKVNMEETFEGLTLTMVHPLKCTPVPRTQLSF
;
A
#
# COMPACT_ATOMS: atom_id res chain seq x y z
N MET A 1 -23.00 -54.45 55.03
CA MET A 1 -22.11 -53.28 55.15
C MET A 1 -21.86 -52.75 53.75
N ALA A 2 -22.64 -51.77 53.31
CA ALA A 2 -22.46 -51.10 52.01
C ALA A 2 -22.72 -49.62 52.25
N ALA A 3 -21.65 -48.85 52.44
CA ALA A 3 -21.74 -47.40 52.50
C ALA A 3 -21.97 -46.91 51.07
N PHE A 4 -23.19 -46.47 50.77
CA PHE A 4 -23.51 -45.79 49.52
C PHE A 4 -22.76 -44.46 49.51
N ILE A 5 -21.76 -44.37 48.64
CA ILE A 5 -21.01 -43.14 48.40
C ILE A 5 -21.94 -42.24 47.59
N SER A 6 -22.72 -41.38 48.24
CA SER A 6 -23.39 -40.27 47.54
C SER A 6 -22.33 -39.20 47.26
N VAL A 7 -21.57 -39.38 46.18
CA VAL A 7 -20.77 -38.29 45.65
C VAL A 7 -21.76 -37.19 45.24
N ASP A 8 -21.73 -36.10 45.99
CA ASP A 8 -22.64 -34.99 45.84
C ASP A 8 -22.50 -34.41 44.43
N PHE A 9 -23.52 -34.59 43.58
CA PHE A 9 -23.50 -34.26 42.16
C PHE A 9 -23.07 -32.81 41.93
N GLN A 10 -23.45 -31.91 42.85
CA GLN A 10 -23.07 -30.50 42.85
C GLN A 10 -21.56 -30.28 42.99
N ASN A 11 -20.87 -31.08 43.82
CA ASN A 11 -19.42 -31.00 43.97
C ASN A 11 -18.69 -31.49 42.71
N CYS A 12 -19.24 -32.49 42.01
CA CYS A 12 -18.72 -32.92 40.71
C CYS A 12 -18.81 -31.82 39.66
N PHE A 13 -19.92 -31.08 39.60
CA PHE A 13 -20.07 -29.95 38.66
C PHE A 13 -19.06 -28.83 38.93
N ILE A 14 -18.86 -28.46 40.19
CA ILE A 14 -17.89 -27.42 40.57
C ILE A 14 -16.47 -27.84 40.20
N PHE A 15 -16.08 -29.10 40.48
CA PHE A 15 -14.76 -29.61 40.09
C PHE A 15 -14.57 -29.65 38.57
N ILE A 16 -15.59 -30.06 37.80
CA ILE A 16 -15.52 -30.03 36.34
C ILE A 16 -15.33 -28.60 35.83
N PHE A 17 -16.08 -27.62 36.38
CA PHE A 17 -15.92 -26.22 36.01
C PHE A 17 -14.53 -25.66 36.34
N LEU A 18 -13.98 -25.97 37.52
CA LEU A 18 -12.62 -25.55 37.91
C LEU A 18 -11.55 -26.19 37.03
N CYS A 19 -11.70 -27.47 36.69
CA CYS A 19 -10.79 -28.17 35.77
C CYS A 19 -10.88 -27.59 34.36
N LEU A 20 -12.07 -27.33 33.84
CA LEU A 20 -12.26 -26.70 32.53
C LEU A 20 -11.70 -25.28 32.52
N PHE A 21 -11.97 -24.48 33.57
CA PHE A 21 -11.40 -23.14 33.71
C PHE A 21 -9.88 -23.19 33.78
N SER A 22 -9.29 -24.12 34.55
CA SER A 22 -7.84 -24.31 34.63
C SER A 22 -7.23 -24.75 33.30
N ILE A 23 -7.88 -25.65 32.55
CA ILE A 23 -7.43 -26.08 31.20
C ILE A 23 -7.54 -24.92 30.21
N VAL A 24 -8.62 -24.13 30.28
CA VAL A 24 -8.84 -22.94 29.46
C VAL A 24 -7.77 -21.91 29.79
N CYS A 25 -7.57 -21.56 31.06
CA CYS A 25 -6.48 -20.71 31.53
C CYS A 25 -5.12 -21.26 31.09
N TYR A 26 -4.83 -22.54 31.27
CA TYR A 26 -3.56 -23.14 30.87
C TYR A 26 -3.36 -23.01 29.35
N SER A 27 -4.39 -23.30 28.57
CA SER A 27 -4.35 -23.19 27.11
C SER A 27 -4.21 -21.73 26.65
N ILE A 28 -4.74 -20.78 27.41
CA ILE A 28 -4.63 -19.35 27.17
C ILE A 28 -3.22 -18.87 27.56
N PHE A 29 -2.71 -19.20 28.74
CA PHE A 29 -1.44 -18.73 29.30
C PHE A 29 -0.20 -19.44 28.78
N PHE A 30 -0.28 -20.72 28.43
CA PHE A 30 0.88 -21.55 28.12
C PHE A 30 0.93 -22.11 26.69
N LYS A 31 -0.14 -22.01 25.88
CA LYS A 31 0.03 -22.25 24.43
C LYS A 31 0.77 -21.08 23.83
N LYS A 32 2.00 -21.32 23.40
CA LYS A 32 2.66 -20.43 22.44
C LYS A 32 1.78 -20.32 21.19
N PRO A 33 1.55 -19.12 20.65
CA PRO A 33 0.86 -18.97 19.38
C PRO A 33 1.58 -19.85 18.34
N LYS A 34 0.79 -20.61 17.59
CA LYS A 34 1.29 -21.53 16.58
C LYS A 34 1.95 -20.67 15.50
N ASP A 35 3.27 -20.69 15.44
CA ASP A 35 4.03 -19.88 14.50
C ASP A 35 3.61 -20.24 13.08
N SER A 36 2.98 -19.28 12.41
CA SER A 36 2.49 -19.45 11.06
C SER A 36 3.69 -19.40 10.11
N ARG A 37 4.16 -20.60 9.72
CA ARG A 37 5.04 -20.83 8.56
C ARG A 37 6.42 -20.17 8.62
N GLY A 38 7.24 -20.44 9.65
CA GLY A 38 8.71 -20.28 9.57
C GLY A 38 9.25 -18.93 9.10
N CYS A 39 8.47 -17.86 9.20
CA CYS A 39 8.87 -16.52 8.82
C CYS A 39 9.40 -15.79 10.05
N ASN A 40 10.59 -15.17 9.94
CA ASN A 40 11.17 -14.38 11.01
C ASN A 40 10.35 -13.10 11.22
N LEU A 41 9.44 -13.10 12.19
CA LEU A 41 8.70 -11.90 12.60
C LEU A 41 9.64 -10.88 13.26
N PRO A 42 9.33 -9.57 13.17
CA PRO A 42 10.03 -8.56 13.96
C PRO A 42 9.99 -8.87 15.46
N PRO A 43 10.97 -8.39 16.24
CA PRO A 43 11.00 -8.64 17.67
C PRO A 43 9.69 -8.21 18.34
N SER A 44 9.21 -9.05 19.25
CA SER A 44 7.98 -8.81 20.01
C SER A 44 8.33 -8.77 21.51
N PRO A 45 7.88 -7.75 22.25
CA PRO A 45 7.90 -7.79 23.71
C PRO A 45 6.98 -8.93 24.22
N PRO A 46 7.07 -9.28 25.51
CA PRO A 46 6.17 -10.28 26.10
C PRO A 46 4.70 -9.87 25.94
N SER A 47 3.88 -10.77 25.40
CA SER A 47 2.45 -10.54 25.18
C SER A 47 1.62 -11.36 26.18
N LEU A 48 0.54 -10.77 26.70
CA LEU A 48 -0.42 -11.52 27.51
C LEU A 48 -1.40 -12.29 26.63
N PRO A 49 -1.91 -13.43 27.10
CA PRO A 49 -2.96 -14.14 26.39
C PRO A 49 -4.20 -13.30 26.19
N ILE A 50 -4.91 -13.56 25.08
CA ILE A 50 -6.12 -12.82 24.67
C ILE A 50 -5.82 -11.35 24.36
N ILE A 51 -5.45 -10.52 25.33
CA ILE A 51 -5.29 -9.06 25.16
C ILE A 51 -4.02 -8.65 24.40
N GLY A 52 -3.00 -9.50 24.34
CA GLY A 52 -1.73 -9.19 23.69
C GLY A 52 -0.94 -8.13 24.44
N HIS A 53 -0.54 -7.09 23.72
CA HIS A 53 0.29 -5.97 24.19
C HIS A 53 -0.54 -4.78 24.70
N LEU A 54 -1.88 -4.88 24.72
CA LEU A 54 -2.75 -3.80 25.20
C LEU A 54 -2.35 -3.32 26.60
N HIS A 55 -1.97 -4.25 27.48
CA HIS A 55 -1.50 -3.95 28.84
C HIS A 55 -0.30 -3.00 28.90
N LEU A 56 0.55 -2.94 27.86
CA LEU A 56 1.69 -2.04 27.78
C LEU A 56 1.28 -0.60 27.38
N LEU A 57 0.10 -0.44 26.78
CA LEU A 57 -0.41 0.82 26.24
C LEU A 57 -1.37 1.56 27.18
N LEU A 58 -1.86 0.90 28.23
CA LEU A 58 -2.86 1.44 29.15
C LEU A 58 -2.30 2.35 30.25
N SER A 59 -0.98 2.33 30.49
CA SER A 59 -0.34 3.01 31.63
C SER A 59 0.04 4.48 31.38
N SER A 60 0.13 4.91 30.12
CA SER A 60 0.48 6.29 29.74
C SER A 60 -0.14 6.66 28.40
N LEU A 61 0.09 7.88 27.90
CA LEU A 61 -0.26 8.21 26.52
C LEU A 61 0.41 7.20 25.58
N SER A 62 -0.38 6.60 24.68
CA SER A 62 0.04 5.46 23.85
C SER A 62 1.39 5.67 23.16
N HIS A 63 1.65 6.86 22.60
CA HIS A 63 2.92 7.18 21.94
C HIS A 63 4.14 7.15 22.88
N LYS A 64 4.00 7.53 24.15
CA LYS A 64 5.10 7.44 25.15
C LYS A 64 5.37 5.99 25.54
N SER A 65 4.30 5.20 25.72
CA SER A 65 4.44 3.75 25.92
C SER A 65 5.13 3.08 24.74
N LEU A 66 4.70 3.37 23.51
CA LEU A 66 5.31 2.83 22.28
C LEU A 66 6.78 3.25 22.13
N GLN A 67 7.13 4.50 22.44
CA GLN A 67 8.52 4.96 22.46
C GLN A 67 9.35 4.16 23.46
N LYS A 68 8.86 3.98 24.70
CA LYS A 68 9.57 3.20 25.73
C LYS A 68 9.79 1.75 25.31
N ILE A 69 8.80 1.14 24.65
CA ILE A 69 8.93 -0.22 24.11
C ILE A 69 9.97 -0.23 22.98
N SER A 70 9.88 0.69 22.01
CA SER A 70 10.81 0.75 20.89
C SER A 70 12.25 0.98 21.33
N SER A 71 12.50 1.89 22.28
CA SER A 71 13.85 2.12 22.82
C SER A 71 14.47 0.87 23.45
N LYS A 72 13.65 -0.09 23.90
CA LYS A 72 14.12 -1.34 24.52
C LYS A 72 14.25 -2.50 23.54
N TYR A 73 13.34 -2.63 22.58
CA TYR A 73 13.26 -3.81 21.70
C TYR A 73 13.66 -3.53 20.24
N GLY A 74 13.85 -2.26 19.87
CA GLY A 74 14.26 -1.85 18.52
C GLY A 74 13.22 -0.99 17.78
N PRO A 75 13.57 -0.48 16.60
CA PRO A 75 12.76 0.47 15.83
C PRO A 75 11.62 -0.17 15.02
N LEU A 76 11.61 -1.49 14.87
CA LEU A 76 10.58 -2.26 14.15
C LEU A 76 10.12 -3.40 15.06
N LEU A 77 8.86 -3.36 15.50
CA LEU A 77 8.33 -4.33 16.46
C LEU A 77 7.03 -4.95 15.97
N HIS A 78 6.86 -6.23 16.27
CA HIS A 78 5.59 -6.92 16.11
C HIS A 78 4.82 -6.86 17.43
N LEU A 79 3.69 -6.16 17.41
CA LEU A 79 2.73 -6.04 18.49
C LEU A 79 1.42 -6.72 18.11
N ARG A 80 0.52 -6.81 19.08
CA ARG A 80 -0.79 -7.45 18.95
C ARG A 80 -1.72 -6.82 19.96
N ILE A 81 -2.86 -6.31 19.53
CA ILE A 81 -3.94 -5.90 20.43
C ILE A 81 -5.11 -6.85 20.16
N PHE A 82 -5.53 -7.60 21.17
CA PHE A 82 -6.46 -8.72 20.98
C PHE A 82 -5.98 -9.70 19.89
N ASN A 83 -6.76 -9.94 18.85
CA ASN A 83 -6.35 -10.79 17.72
C ASN A 83 -5.85 -9.98 16.50
N VAL A 84 -5.56 -8.69 16.68
CA VAL A 84 -5.11 -7.80 15.62
C VAL A 84 -3.59 -7.64 15.70
N PRO A 85 -2.82 -8.17 14.73
CA PRO A 85 -1.37 -7.94 14.65
C PRO A 85 -1.10 -6.48 14.26
N ILE A 86 -0.07 -5.88 14.82
CA ILE A 86 0.31 -4.48 14.62
C ILE A 86 1.82 -4.43 14.43
N ILE A 87 2.29 -3.76 13.37
CA ILE A 87 3.70 -3.43 13.23
C ILE A 87 3.92 -2.01 13.74
N LEU A 88 4.78 -1.85 14.74
CA LEU A 88 5.21 -0.55 15.23
C LEU A 88 6.51 -0.17 14.53
N VAL A 89 6.50 0.97 13.85
CA VAL A 89 7.68 1.64 13.29
C VAL A 89 8.02 2.84 14.16
N SER A 90 9.31 3.02 14.48
CA SER A 90 9.79 4.08 15.36
C SER A 90 11.11 4.70 14.91
N SER A 91 11.52 4.47 13.66
CA SER A 91 12.63 5.18 13.02
C SER A 91 12.24 5.72 11.65
N ALA A 92 12.81 6.87 11.29
CA ALA A 92 12.58 7.50 10.00
C ALA A 92 13.03 6.62 8.82
N SER A 93 14.12 5.86 8.97
CA SER A 93 14.63 4.97 7.91
C SER A 93 13.66 3.83 7.60
N VAL A 94 13.06 3.22 8.62
CA VAL A 94 12.07 2.15 8.44
C VAL A 94 10.77 2.73 7.88
N GLU A 95 10.36 3.92 8.32
CA GLU A 95 9.18 4.60 7.78
C GLU A 95 9.35 4.91 6.28
N LEU A 96 10.51 5.43 5.87
CA LEU A 96 10.82 5.67 4.45
C LEU A 96 10.80 4.37 3.63
N PHE A 97 11.34 3.28 4.18
CA PHE A 97 11.33 1.97 3.53
C PHE A 97 9.91 1.45 3.33
N VAL A 98 9.07 1.49 4.37
CA VAL A 98 7.66 1.04 4.30
C VAL A 98 6.87 1.91 3.33
N GLY A 99 6.97 3.24 3.46
CA GLY A 99 6.25 4.18 2.61
C GLY A 99 6.62 4.11 1.14
N GLY A 100 7.90 3.84 0.82
CA GLY A 100 8.39 3.71 -0.55
C GLY A 100 8.13 2.35 -1.20
N THR A 101 7.94 1.28 -0.42
CA THR A 101 7.81 -0.08 -0.96
C THR A 101 6.38 -0.37 -1.41
N ASP A 102 5.41 -0.35 -0.49
CA ASP A 102 4.04 -0.81 -0.77
C ASP A 102 3.38 0.03 -1.87
N THR A 103 3.52 1.35 -1.79
CA THR A 103 2.97 2.28 -2.80
C THR A 103 3.54 2.06 -4.20
N SER A 104 4.85 1.81 -4.30
CA SER A 104 5.51 1.54 -5.58
C SER A 104 5.10 0.19 -6.15
N VAL A 105 4.96 -0.84 -5.30
CA VAL A 105 4.48 -2.17 -5.71
C VAL A 105 3.06 -2.08 -6.26
N GLN A 106 2.13 -1.44 -5.53
CA GLN A 106 0.75 -1.29 -6.00
C GLN A 106 0.68 -0.51 -7.30
N THR A 107 1.41 0.61 -7.41
CA THR A 107 1.43 1.40 -8.65
C THR A 107 1.97 0.59 -9.82
N THR A 108 3.07 -0.14 -9.61
CA THR A 108 3.68 -1.00 -10.63
C THR A 108 2.71 -2.08 -11.06
N GLN A 109 2.04 -2.74 -10.12
CA GLN A 109 1.09 -3.81 -10.38
C GLN A 109 -0.13 -3.32 -11.18
N TRP A 110 -0.75 -2.22 -10.75
CA TRP A 110 -1.89 -1.62 -11.46
C TRP A 110 -1.51 -1.17 -12.87
N THR A 111 -0.36 -0.51 -13.02
CA THR A 111 0.10 -0.03 -14.33
C THR A 111 0.42 -1.19 -15.27
N MET A 112 1.06 -2.27 -14.78
CA MET A 112 1.28 -3.47 -15.57
C MET A 112 -0.04 -4.17 -15.96
N ALA A 113 -1.04 -4.19 -15.08
CA ALA A 113 -2.35 -4.73 -15.41
C ALA A 113 -3.03 -3.97 -16.56
N GLU A 114 -2.93 -2.63 -16.55
CA GLU A 114 -3.41 -1.77 -17.65
C GLU A 114 -2.65 -2.02 -18.95
N ILE A 115 -1.31 -2.10 -18.90
CA ILE A 115 -0.47 -2.41 -20.06
C ILE A 115 -0.83 -3.77 -20.67
N ILE A 116 -1.04 -4.79 -19.84
CA ILE A 116 -1.41 -6.14 -20.31
C ILE A 116 -2.79 -6.14 -20.97
N ASN A 117 -3.74 -5.35 -20.46
CA ASN A 117 -5.07 -5.20 -21.03
C ASN A 117 -5.10 -4.34 -22.31
N LYS A 118 -4.02 -3.61 -22.63
CA LYS A 118 -3.92 -2.69 -23.78
C LYS A 118 -2.68 -2.98 -24.64
N PRO A 119 -2.77 -3.92 -25.59
CA PRO A 119 -1.63 -4.34 -26.43
C PRO A 119 -0.98 -3.19 -27.23
N ASP A 120 -1.77 -2.19 -27.64
CA ASP A 120 -1.32 -0.99 -28.32
C ASP A 120 -0.37 -0.14 -27.45
N VAL A 121 -0.68 0.01 -26.16
CA VAL A 121 0.19 0.68 -25.19
C VAL A 121 1.50 -0.10 -25.02
N LEU A 122 1.42 -1.43 -24.90
CA LEU A 122 2.60 -2.29 -24.78
C LEU A 122 3.53 -2.18 -25.99
N VAL A 123 2.98 -2.25 -27.20
CA VAL A 123 3.76 -2.11 -28.45
C VAL A 123 4.46 -0.76 -28.49
N ARG A 124 3.74 0.33 -28.22
CA ARG A 124 4.30 1.68 -28.26
C ARG A 124 5.38 1.92 -27.21
N LEU A 125 5.24 1.36 -26.00
CA LEU A 125 6.30 1.40 -24.98
C LEU A 125 7.56 0.69 -25.46
N ARG A 126 7.42 -0.47 -26.12
CA ARG A 126 8.57 -1.20 -26.66
C ARG A 126 9.26 -0.43 -27.77
N GLU A 127 8.50 0.17 -28.68
CA GLU A 127 9.06 1.01 -29.74
C GLU A 127 9.88 2.17 -29.16
N GLU A 128 9.36 2.86 -28.14
CA GLU A 128 10.10 3.93 -27.47
C GLU A 128 11.38 3.41 -26.79
N ILE A 129 11.28 2.35 -25.99
CA ILE A 129 12.43 1.77 -25.27
C ILE A 129 13.49 1.26 -26.25
N ASP A 130 13.09 0.51 -27.27
CA ASP A 130 13.99 -0.06 -28.26
C ASP A 130 14.65 1.07 -29.09
N SER A 131 13.96 2.19 -29.33
CA SER A 131 14.52 3.37 -30.03
C SER A 131 15.53 4.16 -29.20
N VAL A 132 15.31 4.29 -27.89
CA VAL A 132 16.12 5.17 -27.02
C VAL A 132 17.25 4.40 -26.34
N VAL A 133 16.95 3.19 -25.84
CA VAL A 133 17.87 2.34 -25.08
C VAL A 133 18.55 1.32 -25.97
N GLY A 134 17.84 0.83 -26.99
CA GLY A 134 18.28 -0.29 -27.82
C GLY A 134 18.00 -1.66 -27.20
N THR A 135 18.47 -2.70 -27.88
CA THR A 135 18.25 -4.11 -27.49
C THR A 135 19.49 -4.81 -26.92
N SER A 136 20.57 -4.05 -26.70
CA SER A 136 21.89 -4.57 -26.26
C SER A 136 22.17 -4.36 -24.76
N ARG A 137 21.32 -3.61 -24.06
CA ARG A 137 21.39 -3.44 -22.60
C ARG A 137 20.00 -3.23 -22.00
N LEU A 138 19.89 -3.42 -20.69
CA LEU A 138 18.70 -3.04 -19.95
C LEU A 138 18.58 -1.51 -19.83
N ILE A 139 17.34 -1.05 -19.79
CA ILE A 139 16.98 0.30 -19.34
C ILE A 139 17.57 0.57 -17.95
N GLN A 140 18.04 1.80 -17.73
CA GLN A 140 18.59 2.31 -16.47
C GLN A 140 17.84 3.56 -16.03
N GLU A 141 17.99 3.96 -14.77
CA GLU A 141 17.33 5.15 -14.22
C GLU A 141 17.67 6.43 -15.00
N THR A 142 18.87 6.51 -15.57
CA THR A 142 19.34 7.64 -16.37
C THR A 142 18.65 7.78 -17.72
N ASP A 143 18.01 6.71 -18.21
CA ASP A 143 17.29 6.73 -19.49
C ASP A 143 15.87 7.31 -19.34
N ILE A 144 15.28 7.24 -18.13
CA ILE A 144 13.89 7.63 -17.86
C ILE A 144 13.51 9.02 -18.38
N PRO A 145 14.34 10.08 -18.22
CA PRO A 145 14.01 11.40 -18.75
C PRO A 145 13.80 11.44 -20.27
N ASN A 146 14.42 10.50 -21.01
CA ASN A 146 14.33 10.38 -22.47
C ASN A 146 13.21 9.43 -22.94
N LEU A 147 12.40 8.91 -22.02
CA LEU A 147 11.28 7.99 -22.29
C LEU A 147 9.94 8.66 -21.91
N PRO A 148 9.50 9.68 -22.67
CA PRO A 148 8.31 10.46 -22.33
C PRO A 148 7.01 9.64 -22.32
N TYR A 149 6.89 8.62 -23.17
CA TYR A 149 5.71 7.75 -23.19
C TYR A 149 5.69 6.81 -21.99
N LEU A 150 6.83 6.24 -21.58
CA LEU A 150 6.94 5.51 -20.31
C LEU A 150 6.54 6.38 -19.12
N GLN A 151 7.03 7.63 -19.06
CA GLN A 151 6.62 8.58 -18.02
C GLN A 151 5.11 8.86 -18.05
N ALA A 152 4.54 9.02 -19.24
CA ALA A 152 3.10 9.24 -19.42
C ALA A 152 2.26 8.04 -18.95
N VAL A 153 2.71 6.81 -19.25
CA VAL A 153 2.08 5.56 -18.80
C VAL A 153 2.10 5.45 -17.27
N VAL A 154 3.23 5.75 -16.63
CA VAL A 154 3.33 5.77 -15.16
C VAL A 154 2.39 6.82 -14.55
N LYS A 155 2.34 8.01 -15.16
CA LYS A 155 1.43 9.07 -14.69
C LYS A 155 -0.04 8.67 -14.81
N GLU A 156 -0.43 8.04 -15.91
CA GLU A 156 -1.80 7.57 -16.10
C GLU A 156 -2.17 6.42 -15.14
N GLY A 157 -1.22 5.53 -14.86
CA GLY A 157 -1.36 4.51 -13.82
C GLY A 157 -1.60 5.10 -12.44
N LEU A 158 -0.84 6.13 -12.05
CA LEU A 158 -1.02 6.86 -10.79
C LEU A 158 -2.33 7.67 -10.74
N ARG A 159 -2.79 8.20 -11.87
CA ARG A 159 -4.05 8.95 -11.97
C ARG A 159 -5.25 8.05 -11.71
N LEU A 160 -5.30 6.92 -12.41
CA LEU A 160 -6.40 5.97 -12.31
C LEU A 160 -6.30 5.14 -11.02
N HIS A 161 -5.12 4.68 -10.65
CA HIS A 161 -4.96 3.77 -9.51
C HIS A 161 -4.06 4.39 -8.43
N PRO A 162 -4.46 5.52 -7.82
CA PRO A 162 -3.65 6.16 -6.79
C PRO A 162 -3.54 5.23 -5.57
N PRO A 163 -2.32 4.93 -5.08
CA PRO A 163 -2.15 4.09 -3.90
C PRO A 163 -2.95 4.61 -2.69
N PHE A 164 -3.06 5.93 -2.54
CA PHE A 164 -3.89 6.57 -1.51
C PHE A 164 -5.02 7.39 -2.14
N PRO A 165 -6.21 6.82 -2.36
CA PRO A 165 -7.33 7.52 -2.99
C PRO A 165 -7.99 8.58 -2.08
N LEU A 166 -7.81 8.47 -0.75
CA LEU A 166 -8.29 9.42 0.25
C LEU A 166 -7.12 10.01 1.04
N LEU A 167 -6.97 11.34 1.02
CA LEU A 167 -5.94 12.05 1.78
C LEU A 167 -6.60 12.83 2.93
N THR A 168 -6.05 12.73 4.14
CA THR A 168 -6.64 13.39 5.32
C THR A 168 -5.79 14.57 5.81
N ARG A 169 -6.44 15.63 6.28
CA ARG A 169 -5.80 16.77 6.97
C ARG A 169 -6.64 17.19 8.18
N LYS A 170 -6.08 18.05 9.02
CA LYS A 170 -6.78 18.69 10.13
C LYS A 170 -6.59 20.19 10.04
N PHE A 171 -7.66 20.95 10.20
CA PHE A 171 -7.59 22.39 10.32
C PHE A 171 -7.02 22.75 11.69
N GLU A 172 -5.93 23.52 11.72
CA GLU A 172 -5.36 23.97 13.00
C GLU A 172 -6.06 25.19 13.56
N GLU A 173 -6.59 26.03 12.67
CA GLU A 173 -7.29 27.28 12.97
C GLU A 173 -8.58 27.33 12.15
N ARG A 174 -9.53 28.17 12.58
CA ARG A 174 -10.76 28.43 11.83
C ARG A 174 -10.43 29.13 10.51
N CYS A 175 -11.15 28.81 9.45
CA CYS A 175 -10.98 29.47 8.15
C CYS A 175 -12.30 29.56 7.37
N GLU A 176 -12.27 30.25 6.24
CA GLU A 176 -13.37 30.32 5.30
C GLU A 176 -12.90 29.79 3.94
N ILE A 177 -13.65 28.87 3.35
CA ILE A 177 -13.37 28.30 2.02
C ILE A 177 -14.59 28.50 1.15
N LYS A 178 -14.46 29.26 0.04
CA LYS A 178 -15.55 29.54 -0.91
C LYS A 178 -16.84 30.05 -0.23
N GLY A 179 -16.73 30.91 0.79
CA GLY A 179 -17.88 31.44 1.54
C GLY A 179 -18.34 30.56 2.71
N PHE A 180 -17.77 29.38 2.90
CA PHE A 180 -18.14 28.45 3.97
C PHE A 180 -17.20 28.56 5.15
N TYR A 181 -17.77 28.81 6.32
CA TYR A 181 -17.02 28.79 7.58
C TYR A 181 -16.64 27.36 7.98
N ILE A 182 -15.36 27.15 8.25
CA ILE A 182 -14.81 25.89 8.74
C ILE A 182 -14.23 26.10 10.14
N PRO A 183 -14.78 25.44 11.17
CA PRO A 183 -14.24 25.48 12.52
C PRO A 183 -12.82 24.92 12.60
N GLU A 184 -12.06 25.38 13.60
CA GLU A 184 -10.77 24.77 13.94
C GLU A 184 -10.94 23.30 14.33
N LYS A 185 -9.87 22.51 14.19
CA LYS A 185 -9.79 21.08 14.50
C LYS A 185 -10.71 20.18 13.68
N THR A 186 -11.42 20.71 12.68
CA THR A 186 -12.16 19.94 11.67
C THR A 186 -11.22 19.00 10.90
N PHE A 187 -11.65 17.76 10.67
CA PHE A 187 -10.96 16.82 9.79
C PHE A 187 -11.39 17.05 8.34
N LEU A 188 -10.42 17.22 7.45
CA LEU A 188 -10.60 17.30 6.02
C LEU A 188 -10.29 15.94 5.39
N VAL A 189 -11.16 15.48 4.51
CA VAL A 189 -10.92 14.32 3.64
C VAL A 189 -10.94 14.81 2.20
N ILE A 190 -9.83 14.60 1.50
CA ILE A 190 -9.66 14.93 0.08
C ILE A 190 -9.81 13.62 -0.70
N ASN A 191 -10.80 13.54 -1.57
CA ASN A 191 -11.02 12.39 -2.44
C ASN A 191 -10.20 12.54 -3.72
N ALA A 192 -8.93 12.11 -3.68
CA ALA A 192 -8.02 12.17 -4.81
C ALA A 192 -8.50 11.29 -5.98
N TYR A 193 -9.15 10.16 -5.68
CA TYR A 193 -9.74 9.28 -6.69
C TYR A 193 -10.79 10.00 -7.54
N ALA A 194 -11.72 10.71 -6.89
CA ALA A 194 -12.74 11.48 -7.60
C ALA A 194 -12.15 12.71 -8.29
N TRP A 195 -11.22 13.43 -7.65
CA TRP A 195 -10.55 14.60 -8.23
C TRP A 195 -9.85 14.24 -9.55
N MET A 196 -9.06 13.17 -9.56
CA MET A 196 -8.31 12.75 -10.76
C MET A 196 -9.17 12.05 -11.82
N ARG A 197 -10.50 11.98 -11.61
CA ARG A 197 -11.53 11.47 -12.53
C ARG A 197 -12.64 12.49 -12.78
N ASP A 198 -12.44 13.73 -12.39
CA ASP A 198 -13.43 14.79 -12.60
C ASP A 198 -13.66 14.99 -14.12
N PRO A 199 -14.87 14.73 -14.65
CA PRO A 199 -15.16 14.84 -16.08
C PRO A 199 -15.04 16.27 -16.61
N ASP A 200 -15.14 17.28 -15.73
CA ASP A 200 -14.92 18.68 -16.12
C ASP A 200 -13.42 18.99 -16.34
N SER A 201 -12.54 18.17 -15.76
CA SER A 201 -11.08 18.33 -15.80
C SER A 201 -10.37 17.33 -16.71
N TRP A 202 -10.99 16.16 -16.96
CA TRP A 202 -10.42 15.02 -17.67
C TRP A 202 -11.38 14.46 -18.72
N GLU A 203 -10.96 14.51 -20.00
CA GLU A 203 -11.64 13.79 -21.09
C GLU A 203 -11.50 12.28 -20.89
N ASP A 204 -12.62 11.55 -21.04
CA ASP A 204 -12.72 10.11 -20.81
C ASP A 204 -12.06 9.69 -19.48
N PRO A 205 -12.56 10.17 -18.33
CA PRO A 205 -11.82 10.14 -17.06
C PRO A 205 -11.54 8.72 -16.55
N ASN A 206 -12.33 7.74 -16.99
CA ASN A 206 -12.19 6.33 -16.59
C ASN A 206 -11.37 5.50 -17.57
N GLU A 207 -10.99 6.06 -18.73
CA GLU A 207 -10.17 5.37 -19.71
C GLU A 207 -8.68 5.58 -19.41
N PHE A 208 -7.91 4.49 -19.46
CA PHE A 208 -6.46 4.54 -19.40
C PHE A 208 -5.91 5.01 -20.76
N LYS A 209 -5.55 6.29 -20.83
CA LYS A 209 -5.10 7.01 -22.05
C LYS A 209 -3.81 7.80 -21.74
N PRO A 210 -2.63 7.14 -21.75
CA PRO A 210 -1.35 7.79 -21.46
C PRO A 210 -1.06 9.03 -22.31
N GLU A 211 -1.59 9.08 -23.53
CA GLU A 211 -1.44 10.18 -24.49
C GLU A 211 -1.74 11.55 -23.90
N ARG A 212 -2.62 11.63 -22.89
CA ARG A 212 -2.98 12.89 -22.23
C ARG A 212 -1.82 13.57 -21.52
N PHE A 213 -0.78 12.82 -21.17
CA PHE A 213 0.45 13.34 -20.53
C PHE A 213 1.59 13.56 -21.53
N LEU A 214 1.36 13.34 -22.83
CA LEU A 214 2.33 13.65 -23.87
C LEU A 214 2.19 15.10 -24.32
N GLY A 215 3.32 15.76 -24.55
CA GLY A 215 3.35 17.14 -25.06
C GLY A 215 3.43 18.24 -24.00
N SER A 216 3.51 17.89 -22.71
CA SER A 216 3.76 18.85 -21.62
C SER A 216 5.07 19.63 -21.77
N SER A 217 6.02 19.12 -22.56
CA SER A 217 7.31 19.78 -22.85
C SER A 217 7.22 20.95 -23.84
N ARG A 218 6.05 21.19 -24.45
CA ARG A 218 5.79 22.31 -25.38
C ARG A 218 4.73 23.29 -24.89
N LEU A 219 4.16 23.03 -23.71
CA LEU A 219 3.02 23.75 -23.17
C LEU A 219 3.50 24.86 -22.22
N GLY A 220 2.76 25.97 -22.16
CA GLY A 220 3.19 27.17 -21.43
C GLY A 220 3.15 26.99 -19.90
N GLN A 221 3.59 28.01 -19.15
CA GLN A 221 3.49 28.01 -17.67
C GLN A 221 2.06 27.80 -17.14
N GLU A 222 1.04 28.10 -17.95
CA GLU A 222 -0.37 27.95 -17.61
C GLU A 222 -0.80 26.47 -17.60
N ASP A 223 -0.37 25.69 -18.60
CA ASP A 223 -0.70 24.27 -18.69
C ASP A 223 0.01 23.42 -17.62
N GLU A 224 1.25 23.77 -17.26
CA GLU A 224 1.94 23.13 -16.12
C GLU A 224 1.23 23.41 -14.79
N ARG A 225 0.65 24.60 -14.63
CA ARG A 225 -0.15 24.96 -13.45
C ARG A 225 -1.49 24.23 -13.44
N ASP A 226 -2.15 24.11 -14.59
CA ASP A 226 -3.42 23.40 -14.70
C ASP A 226 -3.26 21.90 -14.49
N GLU A 227 -2.21 21.27 -15.03
CA GLU A 227 -1.86 19.88 -14.68
C GLU A 227 -1.60 19.73 -13.18
N ALA A 228 -0.79 20.62 -12.58
CA ALA A 228 -0.50 20.59 -11.15
C ALA A 228 -1.74 20.78 -10.26
N GLN A 229 -2.82 21.36 -10.79
CA GLN A 229 -4.09 21.53 -10.09
C GLN A 229 -5.01 20.32 -10.18
N LYS A 230 -4.99 19.54 -11.27
CA LYS A 230 -5.89 18.38 -11.44
C LYS A 230 -5.24 17.02 -11.19
N TYR A 231 -3.91 16.97 -11.08
CA TYR A 231 -3.15 15.74 -10.89
C TYR A 231 -2.38 15.74 -9.55
N ILE A 232 -2.85 14.94 -8.58
CA ILE A 232 -2.35 14.96 -7.19
C ILE A 232 -2.02 13.57 -6.61
N PRO A 233 -1.39 12.64 -7.37
CA PRO A 233 -1.12 11.28 -6.87
C PRO A 233 -0.14 11.26 -5.67
N PHE A 234 0.67 12.31 -5.53
CA PHE A 234 1.62 12.48 -4.44
C PHE A 234 1.13 13.49 -3.39
N GLY A 235 -0.15 13.90 -3.47
CA GLY A 235 -0.69 15.01 -2.68
C GLY A 235 -0.05 16.35 -3.03
N GLY A 236 -0.16 17.33 -2.14
CA GLY A 236 0.38 18.67 -2.34
C GLY A 236 0.61 19.47 -1.06
N GLY A 237 1.22 20.64 -1.22
CA GLY A 237 1.54 21.57 -0.15
C GLY A 237 2.57 21.02 0.85
N ARG A 238 2.52 21.47 2.11
CA ARG A 238 3.47 21.11 3.18
C ARG A 238 3.49 19.61 3.54
N ARG A 239 2.57 18.82 3.01
CA ARG A 239 2.42 17.37 3.26
C ARG A 239 2.44 16.56 1.96
N GLY A 240 2.98 17.13 0.88
CA GLY A 240 3.27 16.39 -0.35
C GLY A 240 4.28 15.27 -0.09
N CYS A 241 4.21 14.21 -0.89
CA CYS A 241 5.08 13.05 -0.75
C CYS A 241 6.55 13.44 -0.96
N PRO A 242 7.45 13.24 0.02
CA PRO A 242 8.86 13.53 -0.16
C PRO A 242 9.55 12.54 -1.12
N GLY A 243 8.93 11.41 -1.41
CA GLY A 243 9.46 10.34 -2.28
C GLY A 243 9.02 10.43 -3.74
N SER A 244 8.32 11.48 -4.18
CA SER A 244 7.72 11.55 -5.53
C SER A 244 8.72 11.31 -6.67
N ASN A 245 9.90 11.92 -6.58
CA ASN A 245 10.93 11.80 -7.60
C ASN A 245 11.51 10.38 -7.62
N LEU A 246 11.84 9.84 -6.44
CA LEU A 246 12.38 8.48 -6.31
C LEU A 246 11.36 7.44 -6.79
N ALA A 247 10.09 7.58 -6.42
CA ALA A 247 9.02 6.70 -6.82
C ALA A 247 8.85 6.70 -8.35
N SER A 248 8.84 7.88 -8.98
CA SER A 248 8.69 7.99 -10.43
C SER A 248 9.83 7.28 -11.19
N ILE A 249 11.07 7.44 -10.71
CA ILE A 249 12.24 6.75 -11.28
C ILE A 249 12.12 5.24 -11.06
N PHE A 250 11.86 4.80 -9.83
CA PHE A 250 11.82 3.37 -9.49
C PHE A 250 10.70 2.64 -10.24
N ILE A 251 9.49 3.19 -10.23
CA ILE A 251 8.32 2.63 -10.92
C ILE A 251 8.57 2.61 -12.44
N GLY A 252 9.06 3.72 -12.99
CA GLY A 252 9.39 3.83 -14.42
C GLY A 252 10.42 2.78 -14.85
N THR A 253 11.54 2.67 -14.14
CA THR A 253 12.59 1.68 -14.42
C THR A 253 12.04 0.26 -14.27
N ALA A 254 11.30 -0.06 -13.22
CA ALA A 254 10.74 -1.39 -13.00
C ALA A 254 9.79 -1.81 -14.12
N ILE A 255 8.85 -0.93 -14.50
CA ILE A 255 7.91 -1.16 -15.61
C ILE A 255 8.67 -1.28 -16.92
N GLY A 256 9.63 -0.38 -17.17
CA GLY A 256 10.45 -0.39 -18.38
C GLY A 256 11.20 -1.70 -18.54
N VAL A 257 11.86 -2.21 -17.49
CA VAL A 257 12.56 -3.51 -17.52
C VAL A 257 11.57 -4.64 -17.81
N MET A 258 10.40 -4.64 -17.15
CA MET A 258 9.37 -5.65 -17.35
C MET A 258 8.85 -5.68 -18.79
N VAL A 259 8.58 -4.51 -19.37
CA VAL A 259 8.12 -4.36 -20.76
C VAL A 259 9.21 -4.71 -21.77
N GLN A 260 10.45 -4.32 -21.48
CA GLN A 260 11.61 -4.58 -22.32
C GLN A 260 11.89 -6.08 -22.42
N CYS A 261 11.81 -6.81 -21.29
CA CYS A 261 12.27 -8.19 -21.20
C CYS A 261 11.22 -9.26 -21.51
N PHE A 262 9.94 -8.98 -21.30
CA PHE A 262 8.91 -10.03 -21.28
C PHE A 262 7.68 -9.71 -22.10
N ASP A 263 7.14 -10.73 -22.76
CA ASP A 263 5.73 -10.86 -23.08
C ASP A 263 4.96 -11.41 -21.86
N TRP A 264 3.66 -11.14 -21.79
CA TRP A 264 2.86 -11.40 -20.60
C TRP A 264 1.67 -12.31 -20.91
N GLY A 265 1.76 -13.57 -20.50
CA GLY A 265 0.64 -14.51 -20.55
C GLY A 265 -0.29 -14.31 -19.36
N ILE A 266 -1.61 -14.29 -19.59
CA ILE A 266 -2.62 -14.26 -18.53
C ILE A 266 -3.60 -15.42 -18.68
N LYS A 267 -4.29 -15.75 -17.59
CA LYS A 267 -5.42 -16.70 -17.64
C LYS A 267 -6.70 -15.94 -17.96
N GLY A 268 -7.32 -16.28 -19.10
CA GLY A 268 -8.49 -15.58 -19.63
C GLY A 268 -8.12 -14.44 -20.57
N ASP A 269 -9.11 -13.66 -20.98
CA ASP A 269 -8.94 -12.65 -22.05
C ASP A 269 -8.39 -11.31 -21.54
N LYS A 270 -8.65 -10.97 -20.26
CA LYS A 270 -8.21 -9.72 -19.63
C LYS A 270 -7.93 -9.90 -18.14
N VAL A 271 -7.06 -9.07 -17.60
CA VAL A 271 -6.83 -8.93 -16.16
C VAL A 271 -8.09 -8.40 -15.48
N ASN A 272 -8.46 -8.98 -14.34
CA ASN A 272 -9.54 -8.48 -13.52
C ASN A 272 -9.07 -7.22 -12.74
N MET A 273 -9.77 -6.10 -12.92
CA MET A 273 -9.43 -4.79 -12.36
C MET A 273 -10.29 -4.41 -11.14
N GLU A 274 -10.95 -5.37 -10.49
CA GLU A 274 -11.77 -5.10 -9.30
C GLU A 274 -10.92 -4.56 -8.14
N GLU A 275 -11.34 -3.42 -7.60
CA GLU A 275 -10.65 -2.65 -6.56
C GLU A 275 -11.14 -3.03 -5.16
N THR A 276 -10.24 -3.00 -4.18
CA THR A 276 -10.57 -3.08 -2.74
C THR A 276 -9.66 -2.16 -1.93
N PHE A 277 -10.01 -2.00 -0.65
CA PHE A 277 -9.20 -1.30 0.32
C PHE A 277 -8.55 -2.28 1.28
N GLU A 278 -7.22 -2.28 1.31
CA GLU A 278 -6.45 -2.89 2.39
C GLU A 278 -5.88 -1.78 3.28
N GLY A 279 -6.54 -1.55 4.43
CA GLY A 279 -6.20 -0.42 5.30
C GLY A 279 -6.56 0.92 4.67
N LEU A 280 -5.54 1.64 4.20
CA LEU A 280 -5.68 2.94 3.51
C LEU A 280 -5.24 2.89 2.03
N THR A 281 -4.76 1.73 1.57
CA THR A 281 -4.19 1.57 0.23
C THR A 281 -5.23 0.98 -0.73
N LEU A 282 -5.27 1.49 -1.96
CA LEU A 282 -6.06 0.91 -3.06
C LEU A 282 -5.34 -0.30 -3.65
N THR A 283 -5.96 -1.47 -3.59
CA THR A 283 -5.36 -2.73 -4.04
C THR A 283 -6.32 -3.51 -4.95
N MET A 284 -5.80 -4.48 -5.69
CA MET A 284 -6.62 -5.39 -6.51
C MET A 284 -7.25 -6.46 -5.62
N VAL A 285 -8.56 -6.70 -5.73
CA VAL A 285 -9.24 -7.85 -5.08
C VAL A 285 -8.56 -9.15 -5.46
N HIS A 286 -8.16 -9.26 -6.72
CA HIS A 286 -7.43 -10.38 -7.26
C HIS A 286 -6.02 -9.91 -7.65
N PRO A 287 -4.98 -10.28 -6.88
CA PRO A 287 -3.61 -9.93 -7.23
C PRO A 287 -3.27 -10.33 -8.66
N LEU A 288 -2.48 -9.51 -9.36
CA LEU A 288 -2.09 -9.74 -10.75
C LEU A 288 -1.37 -11.09 -10.87
N LYS A 289 -1.95 -12.00 -11.64
CA LYS A 289 -1.37 -13.31 -11.96
C LYS A 289 -1.08 -13.36 -13.45
N CYS A 290 0.20 -13.27 -13.78
CA CYS A 290 0.70 -13.37 -15.16
C CYS A 290 1.91 -14.30 -15.23
N THR A 291 2.21 -14.78 -16.43
CA THR A 291 3.37 -15.61 -16.74
C THR A 291 4.29 -14.80 -17.64
N PRO A 292 5.49 -14.41 -17.17
CA PRO A 292 6.46 -13.73 -18.02
C PRO A 292 7.04 -14.72 -19.04
N VAL A 293 7.03 -14.34 -20.31
CA VAL A 293 7.64 -15.08 -21.42
C VAL A 293 8.79 -14.24 -21.95
N PRO A 294 10.06 -14.69 -21.87
CA PRO A 294 11.19 -13.90 -22.32
C PRO A 294 11.08 -13.52 -23.81
N ARG A 295 11.35 -12.24 -24.13
CA ARG A 295 11.45 -11.78 -25.51
C ARG A 295 12.75 -12.28 -26.14
N THR A 296 12.65 -12.88 -27.33
CA THR A 296 13.80 -13.47 -28.05
C THR A 296 14.63 -12.45 -28.84
N GLN A 297 14.18 -11.19 -28.92
CA GLN A 297 14.81 -10.13 -29.72
C GLN A 297 15.91 -9.36 -28.98
N LEU A 298 16.18 -9.71 -27.73
CA LEU A 298 17.17 -9.05 -26.88
C LEU A 298 18.52 -9.76 -26.99
N SER A 299 19.62 -9.00 -27.06
CA SER A 299 20.96 -9.54 -27.31
C SER A 299 21.89 -9.45 -26.09
N PHE A 300 21.32 -9.37 -24.89
CA PHE A 300 22.08 -9.29 -23.63
C PHE A 300 22.08 -10.61 -22.85
#